data_AF-A0A4U9ITY3-F1
#
_entry.id   AF-A0A4U9ITY3-F1
#
_cell.length_a   1.000
_cell.length_b   1.000
_cell.length_c   1.000
_cell.angle_alpha   90.00
_cell.angle_beta   90.00
_cell.angle_gamma   90.00
#
_symmetry.space_group_name_H-M   'P 1'
#
loop_
_entity.id
_entity.type
_entity.pdbx_description
1 polymer ?
#
loop_
_entity_poly.entity_id
_entity_poly.type
_entity_poly.pdbx_seq_one_letter_code
_entity_poly.pdbx_strand_id
1 'polypeptide(L)'
;MVSAKPRRKPSLELKLRHLAKLEEMKIRGEQNELEKERDQLQAILASERKMNTLLKKELQADADAFGDDRRSPLHEREEAKAMSEHDMQPSEPVTIVLSQSGWVRSAKGHDIDAPGLSYKAGDSFKAAVKGKSNQPVAFIDTTGRSYAIDPITLPSARGQGEPLTGKLTLPPGGDH
;
A
#
# COMPACT_ATOMS: atom_id res chain seq x y z
N MET A 1 16.17 100.25 -52.72
CA MET A 1 16.18 99.88 -51.29
C MET A 1 14.74 99.62 -50.84
N VAL A 2 14.55 98.68 -49.91
CA VAL A 2 13.32 98.24 -49.24
C VAL A 2 12.57 97.04 -49.86
N SER A 3 12.99 95.87 -49.36
CA SER A 3 12.18 94.81 -48.74
C SER A 3 10.99 94.19 -49.50
N ALA A 4 11.17 92.94 -49.93
CA ALA A 4 10.09 91.95 -49.93
C ALA A 4 10.65 90.55 -49.66
N LYS A 5 10.76 90.20 -48.37
CA LYS A 5 11.07 88.84 -47.92
C LYS A 5 9.89 87.92 -48.29
N PRO A 6 10.08 86.76 -48.94
CA PRO A 6 8.98 85.90 -49.32
C PRO A 6 8.31 85.28 -48.08
N ARG A 7 7.03 85.59 -47.87
CA ARG A 7 6.16 84.98 -46.85
C ARG A 7 5.69 83.60 -47.32
N ARG A 8 6.55 82.58 -47.28
CA ARG A 8 6.15 81.16 -47.42
C ARG A 8 6.81 80.32 -46.32
N LYS A 9 6.27 80.38 -45.10
CA LYS A 9 6.56 79.43 -44.02
C LYS A 9 5.41 78.93 -43.13
N PRO A 10 4.09 79.19 -43.33
CA PRO A 10 3.10 78.69 -42.36
C PRO A 10 2.81 77.17 -42.43
N SER A 11 2.81 76.56 -43.62
CA SER A 11 2.18 75.23 -43.80
C SER A 11 3.05 74.04 -43.39
N LEU A 12 4.39 74.13 -43.48
CA LEU A 12 5.30 73.09 -42.99
C LEU A 12 5.52 73.18 -41.48
N GLU A 13 5.66 74.39 -40.93
CA GLU A 13 5.83 74.59 -39.48
C GLU A 13 4.64 74.06 -38.67
N LEU A 14 3.40 74.26 -39.15
CA LEU A 14 2.19 73.74 -38.50
C LEU A 14 2.11 72.21 -38.49
N LYS A 15 2.54 71.54 -39.58
CA LYS A 15 2.54 70.07 -39.71
C LYS A 15 3.61 69.42 -38.83
N LEU A 16 4.82 69.99 -38.81
CA LEU A 16 5.90 69.55 -37.92
C LEU A 16 5.52 69.71 -36.44
N ARG A 17 4.84 70.80 -36.07
CA ARG A 17 4.30 71.01 -34.72
C ARG A 17 3.23 69.99 -34.33
N HIS A 18 2.34 69.62 -35.26
CA HIS A 18 1.31 68.60 -35.00
C HIS A 18 1.91 67.21 -34.81
N LEU A 19 2.89 66.83 -35.64
CA LEU A 19 3.63 65.56 -35.50
C LEU A 19 4.42 65.50 -34.19
N ALA A 20 5.12 66.58 -33.83
CA ALA A 20 5.82 66.68 -32.55
C ALA A 20 4.85 66.56 -31.36
N LYS A 21 3.65 67.15 -31.44
CA LYS A 21 2.63 67.05 -30.40
C LYS A 21 2.03 65.64 -30.28
N LEU A 22 1.85 64.94 -31.40
CA LEU A 22 1.41 63.54 -31.41
C LEU A 22 2.45 62.61 -30.80
N GLU A 23 3.73 62.78 -31.15
CA GLU A 23 4.82 62.03 -30.54
C GLU A 23 4.99 62.37 -29.06
N GLU A 24 4.85 63.64 -28.67
CA GLU A 24 4.84 64.05 -27.26
C GLU A 24 3.69 63.38 -26.49
N MET A 25 2.50 63.26 -27.08
CA MET A 25 1.37 62.56 -26.48
C MET A 25 1.64 61.06 -26.32
N LYS A 26 2.24 60.41 -27.32
CA LYS A 26 2.63 59.00 -27.24
C LYS A 26 3.66 58.76 -26.16
N ILE A 27 4.73 59.55 -26.13
CA ILE A 27 5.80 59.44 -25.14
C ILE A 27 5.25 59.64 -23.72
N ARG A 28 4.37 60.64 -23.52
CA ARG A 28 3.70 60.84 -22.23
C ARG A 28 2.78 59.67 -21.88
N GLY A 29 2.13 59.05 -22.87
CA GLY A 29 1.32 57.85 -22.69
C GLY A 29 2.15 56.65 -22.23
N GLU A 30 3.20 56.33 -22.98
CA GLU A 30 4.15 55.25 -22.66
C GLU A 30 4.82 55.47 -21.30
N GLN A 31 5.23 56.70 -20.99
CA GLN A 31 5.78 57.04 -19.68
C GLN A 31 4.80 56.72 -18.55
N ASN A 32 3.53 57.07 -18.71
CA ASN A 32 2.51 56.78 -17.69
C ASN A 32 2.24 55.28 -17.53
N GLU A 33 2.33 54.49 -18.60
CA GLU A 33 2.19 53.03 -18.55
C GLU A 33 3.36 52.39 -17.83
N LEU A 34 4.59 52.77 -18.19
CA LEU A 34 5.82 52.29 -17.55
C LEU A 34 5.91 52.69 -16.09
N GLU A 35 5.46 53.90 -15.72
CA GLU A 35 5.40 54.32 -14.32
C GLU A 35 4.43 53.46 -13.51
N LYS A 36 3.25 53.12 -14.06
CA LYS A 36 2.30 52.21 -13.41
C LYS A 36 2.86 50.80 -13.26
N GLU A 37 3.51 50.28 -14.29
CA GLU A 37 4.14 48.95 -14.27
C GLU A 37 5.25 48.90 -13.23
N ARG A 38 6.13 49.91 -13.21
CA ARG A 38 7.20 50.05 -12.20
C ARG A 38 6.62 50.01 -10.79
N ASP A 39 5.59 50.81 -10.52
CA ASP A 39 5.01 50.90 -9.19
C ASP A 39 4.34 49.58 -8.76
N GLN A 40 3.71 48.86 -9.68
CA GLN A 40 3.19 47.51 -9.42
C GLN A 40 4.31 46.53 -9.07
N LEU A 41 5.37 46.47 -9.89
CA LEU A 41 6.51 45.56 -9.67
C LEU A 41 7.22 45.86 -8.35
N GLN A 42 7.50 47.14 -8.07
CA GLN A 42 8.10 47.56 -6.80
C GLN A 42 7.20 47.21 -5.61
N ALA A 43 5.88 47.38 -5.74
CA ALA A 43 4.97 47.01 -4.67
C ALA A 43 4.95 45.50 -4.39
N ILE A 44 5.15 44.65 -5.41
CA ILE A 44 5.29 43.20 -5.23
C ILE A 44 6.63 42.89 -4.56
N LEU A 45 7.73 43.48 -5.04
CA LEU A 45 9.08 43.26 -4.50
C LEU A 45 9.22 43.74 -3.04
N ALA A 46 8.56 44.82 -2.67
CA ALA A 46 8.63 45.41 -1.34
C ALA A 46 7.76 44.68 -0.30
N SER A 47 6.90 43.74 -0.72
CA SER A 47 5.97 43.05 0.19
C SER A 47 5.98 41.55 -0.04
N GLU A 48 6.54 40.82 0.92
CA GLU A 48 6.54 39.36 0.94
C GLU A 48 5.12 38.78 0.81
N ARG A 49 4.11 39.43 1.42
CA ARG A 49 2.71 39.02 1.28
C ARG A 49 2.22 39.08 -0.17
N LYS A 50 2.58 40.13 -0.92
CA LYS A 50 2.20 40.26 -2.33
C LYS A 50 2.93 39.25 -3.20
N MET A 51 4.23 39.04 -2.94
CA MET A 51 5.02 38.00 -3.60
C MET A 51 4.41 36.60 -3.40
N ASN A 52 4.10 36.22 -2.15
CA ASN A 52 3.46 34.94 -1.85
C ASN A 52 2.08 34.80 -2.50
N THR A 53 1.35 35.90 -2.68
CA THR A 53 0.06 35.89 -3.39
C THR A 53 0.25 35.65 -4.88
N LEU A 54 1.28 36.25 -5.50
CA LEU A 54 1.62 36.01 -6.90
C LEU A 54 2.01 34.54 -7.10
N LEU A 55 2.95 34.03 -6.28
CA LEU A 55 3.39 32.63 -6.34
C LEU A 55 2.24 31.63 -6.22
N LYS A 56 1.31 31.86 -5.28
CA LYS A 56 0.12 31.00 -5.13
C LYS A 56 -0.76 31.00 -6.39
N LYS A 57 -0.93 32.16 -7.03
CA LYS A 57 -1.74 32.26 -8.25
C LYS A 57 -1.08 31.53 -9.41
N GLU A 58 0.22 31.68 -9.58
CA GLU A 58 0.99 31.00 -10.61
C GLU A 58 0.96 29.48 -10.39
N LEU A 59 1.27 29.01 -9.18
CA LEU A 59 1.22 27.58 -8.84
C LEU A 59 -0.17 26.97 -9.03
N GLN A 60 -1.24 27.70 -8.70
CA GLN A 60 -2.61 27.21 -8.93
C GLN A 60 -2.94 27.14 -10.41
N ALA A 61 -2.55 28.14 -11.20
CA ALA A 61 -2.75 28.12 -12.65
C ALA A 61 -1.98 26.96 -13.31
N ASP A 62 -0.75 26.70 -12.86
CA ASP A 62 0.05 25.57 -13.33
C ASP A 62 -0.56 24.23 -12.91
N ALA A 63 -1.05 24.12 -11.68
CA ALA A 63 -1.75 22.94 -11.20
C ALA A 63 -3.03 22.66 -12.00
N ASP A 64 -3.78 23.70 -12.41
CA ASP A 64 -4.99 23.55 -13.21
C ASP A 64 -4.67 23.25 -14.68
N ALA A 65 -3.57 23.80 -15.23
CA ALA A 65 -3.18 23.61 -16.62
C ALA A 65 -2.49 22.25 -16.86
N PHE A 66 -1.74 21.76 -15.89
CA PHE A 66 -0.87 20.57 -16.04
C PHE A 66 -1.14 19.47 -15.01
N GLY A 67 -2.06 19.66 -14.07
CA GLY A 67 -2.42 18.65 -13.10
C GLY A 67 -3.21 17.50 -13.71
N ASP A 68 -2.90 16.28 -13.26
CA ASP A 68 -3.67 15.08 -13.54
C ASP A 68 -4.10 14.39 -12.25
N ASP A 69 -5.15 13.57 -12.35
CA ASP A 69 -5.60 12.76 -11.22
C ASP A 69 -4.53 11.71 -10.88
N ARG A 70 -4.38 11.46 -9.57
CA ARG A 70 -3.41 10.48 -9.07
C ARG A 70 -3.75 9.09 -9.61
N ARG A 71 -2.87 8.57 -10.46
CA ARG A 71 -3.01 7.22 -11.07
C ARG A 71 -2.81 6.06 -10.10
N SER A 72 -2.03 6.25 -9.03
CA SER A 72 -1.71 5.19 -8.05
C SER A 72 -2.55 5.35 -6.77
N PRO A 73 -3.62 4.56 -6.58
CA PRO A 73 -4.41 4.63 -5.36
C PRO A 73 -3.57 4.16 -4.16
N LEU A 74 -3.81 4.79 -3.01
CA LEU A 74 -3.22 4.38 -1.74
C LEU A 74 -4.05 3.23 -1.18
N HIS A 75 -3.46 2.05 -1.12
CA HIS A 75 -4.05 0.88 -0.47
C HIS A 75 -3.10 0.39 0.61
N GLU A 76 -3.60 0.29 1.83
CA GLU A 76 -2.92 -0.42 2.90
C GLU A 76 -3.07 -1.93 2.64
N ARG A 77 -1.94 -2.64 2.59
CA ARG A 77 -1.87 -4.09 2.44
C ARG A 77 -0.96 -4.63 3.53
N GLU A 78 -1.26 -5.83 4.00
CA GLU A 78 -0.33 -6.55 4.85
C GLU A 78 0.99 -6.80 4.09
N GLU A 79 2.10 -6.73 4.81
CA GLU A 79 3.43 -6.98 4.23
C GLU A 79 3.46 -8.37 3.58
N ALA A 80 4.03 -8.44 2.38
CA ALA A 80 4.22 -9.71 1.70
C ALA A 80 5.17 -10.59 2.52
N LYS A 81 4.66 -11.71 3.03
CA LYS A 81 5.47 -12.74 3.70
C LYS A 81 5.88 -13.80 2.68
N ALA A 82 7.17 -14.09 2.62
CA ALA A 82 7.66 -15.22 1.84
C ALA A 82 7.10 -16.52 2.44
N MET A 83 6.43 -17.32 1.61
CA MET A 83 5.99 -18.65 2.02
C MET A 83 7.18 -19.62 2.01
N SER A 84 7.26 -20.50 3.01
CA SER A 84 8.25 -21.57 3.00
C SER A 84 7.79 -22.71 2.08
N GLU A 85 8.72 -23.55 1.60
CA GLU A 85 8.37 -24.75 0.81
C GLU A 85 7.41 -25.70 1.59
N HIS A 86 7.49 -25.70 2.92
CA HIS A 86 6.61 -26.46 3.79
C HIS A 86 5.15 -25.96 3.75
N ASP A 87 4.94 -24.64 3.66
CA ASP A 87 3.61 -24.04 3.52
C ASP A 87 2.97 -24.27 2.14
N MET A 88 3.78 -24.71 1.18
CA MET A 88 3.35 -25.05 -0.17
C MET A 88 2.79 -26.47 -0.28
N GLN A 89 2.97 -27.31 0.75
CA GLN A 89 2.37 -28.65 0.79
C GLN A 89 0.83 -28.57 0.88
N PRO A 90 0.10 -29.53 0.26
CA PRO A 90 -1.35 -29.56 0.33
C PRO A 90 -1.86 -29.57 1.77
N SER A 91 -2.67 -28.56 2.11
CA SER A 91 -3.31 -28.41 3.41
C SER A 91 -4.72 -29.03 3.35
N GLU A 92 -4.79 -30.32 3.63
CA GLU A 92 -6.07 -31.06 3.75
C GLU A 92 -6.59 -30.97 5.19
N PRO A 93 -7.90 -30.81 5.41
CA PRO A 93 -8.49 -30.93 6.74
C PRO A 93 -8.33 -32.37 7.21
N VAL A 94 -7.76 -32.56 8.40
CA VAL A 94 -7.60 -33.88 9.03
C VAL A 94 -8.07 -33.84 10.47
N THR A 95 -8.54 -35.00 10.96
CA THR A 95 -8.83 -35.25 12.36
C THR A 95 -7.90 -36.35 12.86
N ILE A 96 -7.08 -36.04 13.85
CA ILE A 96 -6.21 -37.03 14.50
C ILE A 96 -6.98 -37.64 15.66
N VAL A 97 -6.99 -38.97 15.74
CA VAL A 97 -7.70 -39.72 16.79
C VAL A 97 -6.70 -40.54 17.58
N LEU A 98 -6.81 -40.45 18.91
CA LEU A 98 -6.03 -41.19 19.89
C LEU A 98 -6.96 -42.12 20.68
N SER A 99 -6.56 -43.38 20.84
CA SER A 99 -7.25 -44.34 21.71
C SER A 99 -6.66 -44.38 23.12
N GLN A 100 -7.36 -45.03 24.05
CA GLN A 100 -6.91 -45.22 25.43
C GLN A 100 -5.68 -46.13 25.52
N SER A 101 -5.52 -47.07 24.59
CA SER A 101 -4.36 -47.96 24.50
C SER A 101 -3.18 -47.35 23.74
N GLY A 102 -3.21 -46.06 23.41
CA GLY A 102 -2.12 -45.36 22.74
C GLY A 102 -2.03 -45.59 21.24
N TRP A 103 -3.14 -45.92 20.60
CA TRP A 103 -3.19 -46.06 19.15
C TRP A 103 -3.57 -44.74 18.49
N VAL A 104 -2.82 -44.35 17.47
CA VAL A 104 -3.00 -43.11 16.73
C VAL A 104 -3.38 -43.39 15.27
N ARG A 105 -4.30 -42.58 14.75
CA ARG A 105 -4.72 -42.60 13.34
C ARG A 105 -5.10 -41.20 12.86
N SER A 106 -4.92 -40.98 11.56
CA SER A 106 -5.27 -39.75 10.85
C SER A 106 -6.47 -39.99 9.95
N ALA A 107 -7.47 -39.16 10.09
CA ALA A 107 -8.76 -39.30 9.46
C ALA A 107 -9.00 -38.08 8.54
N LYS A 108 -9.38 -38.29 7.28
CA LYS A 108 -9.54 -37.20 6.31
C LYS A 108 -10.87 -36.48 6.51
N GLY A 109 -10.82 -35.16 6.69
CA GLY A 109 -11.97 -34.31 6.98
C GLY A 109 -12.16 -34.04 8.47
N HIS A 110 -13.06 -33.11 8.76
CA HIS A 110 -13.42 -32.70 10.13
C HIS A 110 -14.75 -33.30 10.61
N ASP A 111 -15.46 -33.98 9.71
CA ASP A 111 -16.78 -34.58 9.95
C ASP A 111 -16.64 -36.09 10.18
N ILE A 112 -16.02 -36.44 11.31
CA ILE A 112 -15.70 -37.81 11.68
C ILE A 112 -16.17 -38.04 13.10
N ASP A 113 -17.03 -39.04 13.27
CA ASP A 113 -17.43 -39.53 14.57
C ASP A 113 -16.30 -40.37 15.17
N ALA A 114 -15.35 -39.70 15.83
CA ALA A 114 -14.20 -40.35 16.43
C ALA A 114 -14.58 -41.39 17.50
N PRO A 115 -15.53 -41.13 18.43
CA PRO A 115 -16.02 -42.14 19.37
C PRO A 115 -16.62 -43.39 18.70
N GLY A 116 -17.32 -43.23 17.57
CA GLY A 116 -17.96 -44.34 16.84
C GLY A 116 -17.04 -45.18 15.96
N LEU A 117 -15.74 -44.88 15.90
CA LEU A 117 -14.78 -45.65 15.11
C LEU A 117 -14.57 -47.06 15.68
N SER A 118 -14.14 -48.00 14.83
CA SER A 118 -13.72 -49.33 15.30
C SER A 118 -12.41 -49.22 16.09
N TYR A 119 -12.36 -49.83 17.26
CA TYR A 119 -11.19 -49.95 18.12
C TYR A 119 -10.83 -51.42 18.33
N LYS A 120 -9.61 -51.68 18.82
CA LYS A 120 -9.20 -53.03 19.23
C LYS A 120 -10.02 -53.52 20.42
N ALA A 121 -10.05 -54.84 20.63
CA ALA A 121 -10.74 -55.44 21.76
C ALA A 121 -10.19 -54.91 23.09
N GLY A 122 -11.07 -54.34 23.91
CA GLY A 122 -10.70 -53.71 25.19
C GLY A 122 -10.17 -52.27 25.07
N ASP A 123 -10.16 -51.69 23.87
CA ASP A 123 -9.73 -50.31 23.62
C ASP A 123 -10.91 -49.40 23.27
N SER A 124 -10.77 -48.11 23.54
CA SER A 124 -11.81 -47.12 23.28
C SER A 124 -11.24 -45.74 22.97
N PHE A 125 -12.12 -44.81 22.59
CA PHE A 125 -11.76 -43.43 22.30
C PHE A 125 -11.16 -42.71 23.52
N LYS A 126 -10.05 -41.99 23.31
CA LYS A 126 -9.45 -41.09 24.30
C LYS A 126 -9.60 -39.63 23.92
N ALA A 127 -9.12 -39.26 22.73
CA ALA A 127 -9.14 -37.87 22.26
C ALA A 127 -9.16 -37.77 20.73
N ALA A 128 -9.68 -36.64 20.23
CA ALA A 128 -9.53 -36.26 18.84
C ALA A 128 -9.25 -34.76 18.72
N VAL A 129 -8.41 -34.39 17.75
CA VAL A 129 -8.09 -33.00 17.43
C VAL A 129 -8.27 -32.76 15.94
N LYS A 130 -8.83 -31.60 15.60
CA LYS A 130 -9.04 -31.18 14.23
C LYS A 130 -7.93 -30.22 13.83
N GLY A 131 -7.37 -30.40 12.65
CA GLY A 131 -6.29 -29.57 12.16
C GLY A 131 -6.14 -29.69 10.65
N LYS A 132 -4.95 -29.32 10.19
CA LYS A 132 -4.54 -29.41 8.79
C LYS A 132 -3.38 -30.39 8.65
N SER A 133 -3.26 -31.04 7.49
CA SER A 133 -2.19 -32.01 7.22
C SER A 133 -0.78 -31.43 7.30
N ASN A 134 -0.63 -30.12 7.07
CA ASN A 134 0.63 -29.38 7.16
C ASN A 134 0.89 -28.77 8.55
N GLN A 135 0.13 -29.15 9.56
CA GLN A 135 0.34 -28.71 10.95
C GLN A 135 0.71 -29.95 11.78
N PRO A 136 1.84 -29.92 12.52
CA PRO A 136 2.22 -31.05 13.35
C PRO A 136 1.22 -31.23 14.49
N VAL A 137 0.94 -32.48 14.84
CA VAL A 137 0.18 -32.81 16.05
C VAL A 137 1.14 -33.04 17.20
N ALA A 138 0.85 -32.39 18.34
CA ALA A 138 1.65 -32.51 19.55
C ALA A 138 1.06 -33.55 20.50
N PHE A 139 1.90 -34.44 21.02
CA PHE A 139 1.59 -35.37 22.10
C PHE A 139 2.41 -35.01 23.33
N ILE A 140 1.82 -35.10 24.51
CA ILE A 140 2.49 -34.81 25.78
C ILE A 140 2.40 -36.05 26.65
N ASP A 141 3.55 -36.55 27.10
CA ASP A 141 3.61 -37.71 27.99
C ASP A 141 3.43 -37.31 29.46
N THR A 142 3.23 -38.31 30.33
CA THR A 142 3.11 -38.10 31.78
C THR A 142 4.37 -37.56 32.46
N THR A 143 5.53 -37.62 31.78
CA THR A 143 6.80 -37.08 32.27
C THR A 143 6.98 -35.60 31.91
N GLY A 144 6.05 -35.02 31.15
CA GLY A 144 6.08 -33.62 30.71
C GLY A 144 6.86 -33.38 29.41
N ARG A 145 7.23 -34.43 28.66
CA ARG A 145 7.87 -34.29 27.35
C ARG A 145 6.82 -34.13 26.26
N SER A 146 7.05 -33.19 25.36
CA SER A 146 6.23 -32.96 24.18
C SER A 146 6.88 -33.51 22.92
N TYR A 147 6.08 -34.14 22.06
CA TYR A 147 6.51 -34.74 20.81
C TYR A 147 5.65 -34.23 19.66
N ALA A 148 6.27 -33.89 18.53
CA ALA A 148 5.55 -33.47 17.33
C ALA A 148 5.61 -34.58 16.28
N ILE A 149 4.47 -34.92 15.69
CA ILE A 149 4.37 -35.86 14.57
C ILE A 149 3.60 -35.19 13.43
N ASP A 150 4.09 -35.36 12.21
CA ASP A 150 3.38 -34.88 11.03
C ASP A 150 2.18 -35.77 10.70
N PRO A 151 0.97 -35.22 10.53
CA PRO A 151 -0.24 -35.97 10.18
C PRO A 151 -0.11 -36.88 8.95
N ILE A 152 0.78 -36.54 8.02
CA ILE A 152 1.02 -37.30 6.80
C ILE A 152 1.68 -38.66 7.06
N THR A 153 2.40 -38.80 8.17
CA THR A 153 3.10 -40.03 8.53
C THR A 153 2.23 -41.04 9.28
N LEU A 154 1.02 -40.62 9.66
CA LEU A 154 0.07 -41.40 10.44
C LEU A 154 -0.83 -42.25 9.52
N PRO A 155 -1.24 -43.44 9.97
CA PRO A 155 -2.10 -44.34 9.19
C PRO A 155 -3.52 -43.79 9.09
N SER A 156 -4.21 -44.19 8.01
CA SER A 156 -5.60 -43.80 7.76
C SER A 156 -6.57 -44.37 8.81
N ALA A 157 -7.59 -43.59 9.17
CA ALA A 157 -8.65 -44.01 10.11
C ALA A 157 -9.58 -45.11 9.61
N ARG A 158 -9.43 -45.59 8.36
CA ARG A 158 -10.08 -46.82 7.89
C ARG A 158 -9.56 -48.07 8.62
N GLY A 159 -8.33 -48.02 9.14
CA GLY A 159 -7.73 -49.07 9.94
C GLY A 159 -7.82 -48.82 11.45
N GLN A 160 -7.24 -49.74 12.22
CA GLN A 160 -7.15 -49.63 13.68
C GLN A 160 -6.08 -48.62 14.15
N GLY A 161 -5.27 -48.08 13.23
CA GLY A 161 -4.15 -47.18 13.53
C GLY A 161 -2.84 -47.91 13.78
N GLU A 162 -1.89 -47.22 14.40
CA GLU A 162 -0.60 -47.75 14.84
C GLU A 162 -0.30 -47.30 16.28
N PRO A 163 0.52 -48.04 17.05
CA PRO A 163 0.86 -47.64 18.40
C PRO A 163 1.82 -46.44 18.42
N LEU A 164 1.58 -45.48 19.32
CA LEU A 164 2.42 -44.29 19.51
C LEU A 164 3.87 -44.63 19.89
N THR A 165 4.06 -45.73 20.63
CA THR A 165 5.39 -46.26 21.00
C THR A 165 6.24 -46.67 19.79
N GLY A 166 5.63 -46.92 18.63
CA GLY A 166 6.35 -47.19 17.38
C GLY A 166 6.90 -45.93 16.71
N LYS A 167 6.36 -44.75 17.03
CA LYS A 167 6.77 -43.45 16.48
C LYS A 167 7.56 -42.60 17.47
N LEU A 168 7.29 -42.77 18.77
CA LEU A 168 7.88 -41.97 19.83
C LEU A 168 8.73 -42.84 20.76
N THR A 169 9.93 -42.33 21.07
CA THR A 169 10.77 -42.90 22.12
C THR A 169 10.30 -42.36 23.49
N LEU A 170 9.42 -43.13 24.13
CA LEU A 170 8.91 -42.81 25.47
C LEU A 170 9.89 -43.29 26.56
N PRO A 171 10.07 -42.53 27.66
CA PRO A 171 10.85 -42.99 28.82
C PRO A 171 10.16 -44.18 29.52
N PRO A 172 10.88 -45.00 30.31
CA PRO A 172 10.29 -46.09 31.09
C PRO A 172 9.20 -45.57 32.03
N GLY A 173 7.96 -46.05 31.88
CA GLY A 173 6.80 -45.58 32.64
C GLY A 173 6.16 -44.27 32.15
N GLY A 174 6.60 -43.75 31.01
CA GLY A 174 5.91 -42.67 30.30
C GLY A 174 4.69 -43.22 29.58
N ASP A 175 3.51 -42.92 30.11
CA ASP A 175 2.24 -43.28 29.47
C ASP A 175 1.80 -42.18 28.48
N HIS A 176 1.03 -42.62 27.48
CA HIS A 176 0.48 -41.84 26.36
C HIS A 176 -0.95 -41.39 26.63
#